data_AF-X1ALW6-F1
#
_entry.id   AF-X1ALW6-F1
#
_cell.length_a   1.000
_cell.length_b   1.000
_cell.length_c   1.000
_cell.angle_alpha   90.00
_cell.angle_beta   90.00
_cell.angle_gamma   90.00
#
_symmetry.space_group_name_H-M   'P 1'
#
loop_
_entity.id
_entity.type
_entity.pdbx_description
1 polymer ?
#
loop_
_entity_poly.entity_id
_entity_poly.type
_entity_poly.pdbx_seq_one_letter_code
_entity_poly.pdbx_strand_id
1 'polypeptide(L)'
;MKQKHLSTIIALGVALAFIALIGLSICVSEALSAMTGIEAHEKYIYPVVRVTYGRGGGSGTIIYSKMEQVGGEIPKASTYILTNYHVISSAIKIEEKWDTDLQKQVKKEKRSIVYVEIFKYRNLSTPIGTLKVEAEIVLYNEDEDMALIKLRSEEQAQYVAKLFVSNNYN
;
A
#
# COMPACT_ATOMS: atom_id res chain seq x y z
N MET A 1 -13.18 58.97 36.73
CA MET A 1 -12.14 57.93 36.59
C MET A 1 -12.66 56.48 36.61
N LYS A 2 -13.73 56.15 37.35
CA LYS A 2 -14.24 54.76 37.46
C LYS A 2 -14.79 54.14 36.15
N GLN A 3 -15.42 54.94 35.28
CA GLN A 3 -16.11 54.42 34.09
C GLN A 3 -15.15 53.96 32.97
N LYS A 4 -13.99 54.62 32.81
CA LYS A 4 -12.96 54.24 31.82
C LYS A 4 -12.25 52.94 32.20
N HIS A 5 -12.02 52.70 33.49
CA HIS A 5 -11.44 51.43 33.96
C HIS A 5 -12.40 50.24 33.75
N LEU A 6 -13.70 50.45 33.94
CA LEU A 6 -14.70 49.40 33.75
C LEU A 6 -14.81 48.98 32.27
N SER A 7 -14.77 49.93 31.33
CA SER A 7 -14.80 49.62 29.90
C SER A 7 -13.57 48.86 29.42
N THR A 8 -12.39 49.17 29.97
CA THR A 8 -11.13 48.48 29.59
C THR A 8 -11.11 47.04 30.11
N ILE A 9 -11.63 46.79 31.30
CA ILE A 9 -11.72 45.43 31.88
C ILE A 9 -12.68 44.56 31.06
N ILE A 10 -13.83 45.12 30.65
CA ILE A 10 -14.80 44.40 29.81
C ILE A 10 -14.19 44.08 28.44
N ALA A 11 -13.50 45.03 27.81
CA ALA A 11 -12.87 44.82 26.51
C ALA A 11 -11.78 43.74 26.56
N LEU A 12 -10.97 43.71 27.63
CA LEU A 12 -9.93 42.68 27.82
C LEU A 12 -10.53 41.29 28.08
N GLY A 13 -11.62 41.22 28.84
CA GLY A 13 -12.36 39.98 29.08
C GLY A 13 -12.97 39.39 27.80
N VAL A 14 -13.54 40.24 26.94
CA VAL A 14 -14.08 39.81 25.64
C VAL A 14 -12.97 39.35 24.69
N ALA A 15 -11.82 40.03 24.68
CA ALA A 15 -10.67 39.63 23.85
C ALA A 15 -10.08 38.27 24.28
N LEU A 16 -9.94 38.03 25.58
CA LEU A 16 -9.47 36.75 26.12
C LEU A 16 -10.46 35.60 25.82
N ALA A 17 -11.76 35.86 25.91
CA ALA A 17 -12.79 34.88 25.55
C ALA A 17 -12.74 34.52 24.06
N PHE A 18 -12.50 35.49 23.17
CA PHE A 18 -12.35 35.27 21.73
C PHE A 18 -11.10 34.43 21.39
N ILE A 19 -9.96 34.71 22.05
CA ILE A 19 -8.72 33.94 21.86
C ILE A 19 -8.89 32.50 22.33
N ALA A 20 -9.57 32.28 23.45
CA ALA A 20 -9.86 30.93 23.95
C ALA A 20 -10.79 30.15 23.01
N LEU A 21 -11.79 30.80 22.41
CA LEU A 21 -12.72 30.17 21.47
C LEU A 21 -12.03 29.75 20.16
N ILE A 22 -11.15 30.62 19.65
CA ILE A 22 -10.35 30.34 18.43
C ILE A 22 -9.33 29.24 18.72
N GLY A 23 -8.65 29.29 19.87
CA GLY A 23 -7.69 28.26 20.29
C GLY A 23 -8.34 26.88 20.45
N LEU A 24 -9.56 26.82 20.97
CA LEU A 24 -10.30 25.56 21.07
C LEU A 24 -10.74 25.02 19.69
N SER A 25 -11.14 25.91 18.77
CA SER A 25 -11.51 25.49 17.40
C SER A 25 -10.33 24.94 16.60
N ILE A 26 -9.12 25.48 16.78
CA ILE A 26 -7.90 24.99 16.12
C ILE A 26 -7.45 23.65 16.73
N CYS A 27 -7.61 23.48 18.04
CA CYS A 27 -7.22 22.26 18.73
C CYS A 27 -8.15 21.07 18.43
N VAL A 28 -9.44 21.32 18.11
CA VAL A 28 -10.41 20.25 17.78
C VAL A 28 -10.20 19.69 16.37
N SER A 29 -9.71 20.48 15.40
CA SER A 29 -9.49 19.98 14.03
C SER A 29 -8.38 18.95 13.93
N GLU A 30 -7.37 19.01 14.80
CA GLU A 30 -6.24 18.07 14.78
C GLU A 30 -6.55 16.77 15.56
N ALA A 31 -7.44 16.83 16.56
CA ALA A 31 -7.75 15.69 17.43
C ALA A 31 -8.82 14.73 16.87
N LEU A 32 -9.58 15.12 15.85
CA LEU A 32 -10.74 14.35 15.36
C LEU A 32 -10.77 14.16 13.83
N SER A 33 -9.63 13.86 13.21
CA SER A 33 -9.68 13.25 11.87
C SER A 33 -9.85 11.73 12.00
N ALA A 34 -10.97 11.28 12.57
CA ALA A 34 -11.35 9.88 12.46
C ALA A 34 -11.58 9.56 10.98
N MET A 35 -10.82 8.61 10.44
CA MET A 35 -10.95 8.24 9.03
C MET A 35 -12.36 7.75 8.75
N THR A 36 -12.97 8.26 7.68
CA THR A 36 -14.31 7.82 7.28
C THR A 36 -14.29 6.37 6.80
N GLY A 37 -15.44 5.68 6.87
CA GLY A 37 -15.53 4.29 6.40
C GLY A 37 -15.17 4.14 4.91
N ILE A 38 -15.44 5.15 4.09
CA ILE A 38 -15.09 5.17 2.67
C ILE A 38 -13.57 5.28 2.49
N GLU A 39 -12.94 6.23 3.17
CA GLU A 39 -11.49 6.38 3.12
C GLU A 39 -10.75 5.13 3.64
N ALA A 40 -11.31 4.44 4.65
CA ALA A 40 -10.77 3.19 5.15
C ALA A 40 -10.72 2.12 4.06
N HIS A 41 -11.79 2.01 3.28
CA HIS A 41 -11.85 1.07 2.18
C HIS A 41 -10.84 1.42 1.08
N GLU A 42 -10.82 2.68 0.65
CA GLU A 42 -9.94 3.13 -0.42
C GLU A 42 -8.45 3.00 -0.07
N LYS A 43 -8.08 3.35 1.18
CA LYS A 43 -6.69 3.37 1.61
C LYS A 43 -6.16 2.00 2.03
N TYR A 44 -7.00 1.14 2.60
CA TYR A 44 -6.52 -0.09 3.26
C TYR A 44 -7.17 -1.39 2.80
N ILE A 45 -8.37 -1.37 2.21
CA ILE A 45 -9.06 -2.61 1.80
C ILE A 45 -8.91 -2.85 0.29
N TYR A 46 -9.19 -1.85 -0.54
CA TYR A 46 -9.13 -1.98 -1.99
C TYR A 46 -7.73 -2.26 -2.58
N PRO A 47 -6.62 -1.84 -1.95
CA PRO A 47 -5.29 -2.25 -2.40
C PRO A 47 -4.95 -3.71 -2.07
N VAL A 48 -5.74 -4.39 -1.24
CA VAL A 48 -5.49 -5.78 -0.84
C VAL A 48 -5.91 -6.71 -1.95
N VAL A 49 -5.03 -7.66 -2.25
CA VAL A 49 -5.21 -8.67 -3.29
C VAL A 49 -5.03 -10.06 -2.71
N ARG A 50 -5.58 -11.06 -3.39
CA ARG A 50 -5.30 -12.47 -3.06
C ARG A 50 -4.17 -12.97 -3.96
N VAL A 51 -3.13 -13.54 -3.37
CA VAL A 51 -1.99 -14.14 -4.07
C VAL A 51 -2.11 -15.66 -3.95
N THR A 52 -1.97 -16.38 -5.06
CA THR A 52 -2.13 -17.84 -5.09
C THR A 52 -1.10 -18.51 -5.98
N TYR A 53 -0.69 -19.70 -5.57
CA TYR A 53 0.12 -20.61 -6.38
C TYR A 53 -0.19 -22.06 -6.03
N GLY A 54 -0.60 -22.86 -7.02
CA GLY A 54 -1.02 -24.24 -6.81
C GLY A 54 -2.18 -24.34 -5.83
N ARG A 55 -1.98 -25.05 -4.71
CA ARG A 55 -2.96 -25.16 -3.60
C ARG A 55 -2.75 -24.14 -2.48
N GLY A 56 -1.62 -23.40 -2.51
CA GLY A 56 -1.30 -22.38 -1.51
C GLY A 56 -1.84 -21.01 -1.92
N GLY A 57 -2.09 -20.16 -0.94
CA GLY A 57 -2.47 -18.79 -1.16
C GLY A 57 -2.45 -17.96 0.11
N GLY A 58 -2.44 -16.65 -0.08
CA GLY A 58 -2.41 -15.66 0.97
C GLY A 58 -2.84 -14.30 0.44
N SER A 59 -2.53 -13.26 1.19
CA SER A 59 -2.84 -11.88 0.81
C SER A 59 -1.60 -11.16 0.32
N GLY A 60 -1.81 -10.13 -0.47
CA GLY A 60 -0.79 -9.15 -0.83
C GLY A 60 -1.39 -7.75 -0.81
N THR A 61 -0.53 -6.75 -0.87
CA THR A 61 -0.94 -5.34 -0.94
C THR A 61 -0.27 -4.67 -2.12
N ILE A 62 -1.05 -4.01 -2.97
CA ILE A 62 -0.52 -3.20 -4.07
C ILE A 62 0.16 -1.97 -3.47
N ILE A 63 1.48 -1.86 -3.63
CA ILE A 63 2.29 -0.77 -3.05
C ILE A 63 2.77 0.24 -4.10
N TYR A 64 2.67 -0.11 -5.38
CA TYR A 64 3.03 0.77 -6.48
C TYR A 64 2.23 0.42 -7.73
N SER A 65 1.73 1.42 -8.43
CA SER A 65 1.21 1.27 -9.78
C SER A 65 1.32 2.58 -10.54
N LYS A 66 2.06 2.59 -11.64
CA LYS A 66 2.25 3.79 -12.47
C LYS A 66 2.36 3.44 -13.94
N MET A 67 1.77 4.26 -14.79
CA MET A 67 1.96 4.21 -16.23
C MET A 67 3.36 4.73 -16.59
N GLU A 68 4.09 3.93 -17.36
CA GLU A 68 5.41 4.25 -17.90
C GLU A 68 5.25 4.51 -19.39
N GLN A 69 5.69 5.69 -19.84
CA GLN A 69 5.79 6.01 -21.26
C GLN A 69 7.20 5.64 -21.74
N VAL A 70 7.28 4.61 -22.56
CA VAL A 70 8.50 4.28 -23.30
C VAL A 70 8.32 4.86 -24.70
N GLY A 71 9.27 5.71 -25.13
CA GLY A 71 9.12 6.56 -26.31
C GLY A 71 8.68 5.79 -27.57
N GLY A 72 7.48 6.11 -28.08
CA GLY A 72 6.91 5.49 -29.28
C GLY A 72 6.02 4.27 -29.03
N GLU A 73 5.93 3.77 -27.80
CA GLU A 73 5.10 2.61 -27.43
C GLU A 73 3.79 3.02 -26.73
N ILE A 74 2.84 2.09 -26.73
CA ILE A 74 1.60 2.23 -25.93
C ILE A 74 2.02 2.27 -24.45
N PRO A 75 1.58 3.27 -23.65
CA PRO A 75 1.94 3.36 -22.25
C PRO A 75 1.53 2.10 -21.48
N LYS A 76 2.43 1.55 -20.66
CA LYS A 76 2.20 0.32 -19.88
C LYS A 76 2.32 0.60 -18.40
N ALA A 77 1.44 0.01 -17.59
CA ALA A 77 1.58 0.10 -16.15
C ALA A 77 2.64 -0.87 -15.61
N SER A 78 3.46 -0.40 -14.68
CA SER A 78 4.26 -1.24 -13.79
C SER A 78 3.56 -1.28 -12.43
N THR A 79 3.01 -2.44 -12.06
CA THR A 79 2.31 -2.64 -10.77
C THR A 79 3.04 -3.65 -9.90
N TYR A 80 3.36 -3.27 -8.66
CA TYR A 80 4.07 -4.10 -7.69
C TYR A 80 3.23 -4.35 -6.44
N ILE A 81 3.35 -5.57 -5.92
CA ILE A 81 2.62 -6.06 -4.75
C ILE A 81 3.62 -6.59 -3.74
N LEU A 82 3.46 -6.15 -2.50
CA LEU A 82 4.15 -6.70 -1.33
C LEU A 82 3.32 -7.85 -0.76
N THR A 83 3.97 -8.99 -0.52
CA THR A 83 3.38 -10.16 0.13
C THR A 83 4.44 -10.82 1.01
N ASN A 84 4.10 -11.95 1.63
CA ASN A 84 5.03 -12.70 2.45
C ASN A 84 5.76 -13.77 1.62
N TYR A 85 6.97 -14.11 2.03
CA TYR A 85 7.74 -15.19 1.40
C TYR A 85 6.99 -16.52 1.54
N HIS A 86 6.43 -16.83 2.71
CA HIS A 86 5.72 -18.09 2.94
C HIS A 86 4.52 -18.27 1.99
N VAL A 87 3.92 -17.19 1.50
CA VAL A 87 2.81 -17.22 0.53
C VAL A 87 3.29 -17.68 -0.85
N ILE A 88 4.48 -17.28 -1.27
CA ILE A 88 5.05 -17.57 -2.60
C ILE A 88 6.14 -18.65 -2.59
N SER A 89 6.53 -19.15 -1.42
CA SER A 89 7.62 -20.11 -1.22
C SER A 89 7.48 -21.36 -2.09
N SER A 90 6.26 -21.89 -2.20
CA SER A 90 5.96 -23.06 -3.04
C SER A 90 6.16 -22.83 -4.55
N ALA A 91 6.21 -21.58 -5.00
CA ALA A 91 6.51 -21.19 -6.37
C ALA A 91 8.02 -21.08 -6.65
N ILE A 92 8.87 -21.20 -5.62
CA ILE A 92 10.33 -21.16 -5.73
C ILE A 92 10.87 -22.58 -5.61
N LYS A 93 11.69 -23.00 -6.56
CA LYS A 93 12.35 -24.31 -6.56
C LYS A 93 13.85 -24.15 -6.72
N ILE A 94 14.60 -24.81 -5.85
CA ILE A 94 16.06 -24.92 -6.00
C ILE A 94 16.32 -26.27 -6.69
N GLU A 95 16.79 -26.22 -7.93
CA GLU A 95 17.17 -27.40 -8.71
C GLU A 95 18.70 -27.47 -8.80
N GLU A 96 19.28 -28.64 -8.53
CA GLU A 96 20.69 -28.91 -8.82
C GLU A 96 20.83 -29.30 -10.28
N LYS A 97 21.60 -28.52 -11.04
CA LYS A 97 21.92 -28.83 -12.43
C LYS A 97 23.42 -28.98 -12.60
N TRP A 98 23.81 -29.99 -13.37
CA TRP A 98 25.19 -30.16 -13.78
C TRP A 98 25.56 -29.05 -14.75
N ASP A 99 26.55 -28.25 -14.39
CA ASP A 99 27.14 -27.23 -15.26
C ASP A 99 28.36 -27.86 -15.95
N THR A 100 28.30 -28.00 -17.27
CA THR A 100 29.37 -28.62 -18.07
C THR A 100 30.63 -27.79 -18.13
N ASP A 101 30.50 -26.47 -18.01
CA ASP A 101 31.62 -25.53 -18.13
C ASP A 101 32.38 -25.45 -16.80
N LEU A 102 31.63 -25.45 -15.69
CA LEU A 102 32.20 -25.45 -14.33
C LEU A 102 32.51 -26.87 -13.81
N GLN A 103 32.15 -27.91 -14.55
CA GLN A 103 32.31 -29.33 -14.22
C GLN A 103 31.84 -29.68 -12.79
N LYS A 104 30.75 -29.05 -12.33
CA LYS A 104 30.21 -29.24 -10.99
C LYS A 104 28.70 -29.08 -10.97
N GLN A 105 28.07 -29.57 -9.90
CA GLN A 105 26.67 -29.30 -9.64
C GLN A 105 26.51 -27.85 -9.14
N VAL A 106 25.64 -27.09 -9.80
CA VAL A 106 25.29 -25.73 -9.44
C VAL A 106 23.81 -25.70 -9.03
N LYS A 107 23.54 -25.14 -7.86
CA LYS A 107 22.17 -24.88 -7.40
C LYS A 107 21.61 -23.69 -8.18
N LYS A 108 20.53 -23.91 -8.92
CA LYS A 108 19.84 -22.87 -9.68
C LYS A 108 18.42 -22.71 -9.14
N GLU A 109 18.07 -21.48 -8.83
CA GLU A 109 16.71 -21.12 -8.44
C GLU A 109 15.83 -20.97 -9.69
N LYS A 110 14.64 -21.56 -9.62
CA LYS A 110 13.59 -21.43 -10.62
C LYS A 110 12.34 -20.88 -9.96
N ARG A 111 11.85 -19.75 -10.47
CA ARG A 111 10.63 -19.08 -10.03
C ARG A 111 9.51 -19.40 -11.01
N SER A 112 8.38 -19.87 -10.49
CA SER A 112 7.16 -20.04 -11.26
C SER A 112 6.31 -18.77 -11.26
N ILE A 113 5.40 -18.66 -12.23
CA ILE A 113 4.37 -17.62 -12.25
C ILE A 113 3.38 -17.83 -11.10
N VAL A 114 3.07 -16.76 -10.37
CA VAL A 114 2.01 -16.74 -9.36
C VAL A 114 0.79 -16.00 -9.90
N TYR A 115 -0.37 -16.23 -9.30
CA TYR A 115 -1.60 -15.56 -9.70
C TYR A 115 -2.07 -14.60 -8.63
N VAL A 116 -2.40 -13.38 -9.05
CA VAL A 116 -2.97 -12.34 -8.22
C VAL A 116 -4.42 -12.12 -8.60
N GLU A 117 -5.28 -12.04 -7.62
CA GLU A 117 -6.68 -11.69 -7.80
C GLU A 117 -7.00 -10.34 -7.17
N ILE A 118 -7.47 -9.43 -8.02
CA ILE A 118 -7.89 -8.08 -7.64
C ILE A 118 -9.41 -8.09 -7.47
N PHE A 119 -9.89 -7.70 -6.29
CA PHE A 119 -11.31 -7.73 -5.97
C PHE A 119 -12.07 -6.56 -6.59
N LYS A 120 -13.30 -6.81 -7.02
CA LYS A 120 -14.28 -5.79 -7.40
C LYS A 120 -15.36 -5.74 -6.33
N TYR A 121 -15.66 -4.54 -5.87
CA TYR A 121 -16.64 -4.31 -4.80
C TYR A 121 -17.88 -3.58 -5.32
N ARG A 122 -19.03 -3.87 -4.72
CA ARG A 122 -20.28 -3.11 -4.82
C ARG A 122 -20.64 -2.58 -3.43
N ASN A 123 -21.28 -1.42 -3.37
CA ASN A 123 -21.73 -0.82 -2.11
C ASN A 123 -20.62 -0.76 -1.05
N LEU A 124 -19.42 -0.37 -1.48
CA LEU A 124 -18.18 -0.29 -0.70
C LEU A 124 -17.56 -1.64 -0.29
N SER A 125 -18.29 -2.54 0.36
CA SER A 125 -17.67 -3.69 1.05
C SER A 125 -18.01 -5.05 0.47
N THR A 126 -18.99 -5.15 -0.44
CA THR A 126 -19.45 -6.44 -0.94
C THR A 126 -18.65 -6.89 -2.16
N PRO A 127 -17.84 -7.96 -2.09
CA PRO A 127 -17.12 -8.45 -3.26
C PRO A 127 -18.12 -9.05 -4.27
N ILE A 128 -18.08 -8.56 -5.50
CA ILE A 128 -18.94 -9.02 -6.61
C ILE A 128 -18.17 -9.83 -7.65
N GLY A 129 -16.85 -9.88 -7.54
CA GLY A 129 -15.99 -10.66 -8.43
C GLY A 129 -14.52 -10.35 -8.23
N THR A 130 -13.69 -11.03 -9.01
CA THR A 130 -12.23 -10.89 -8.99
C THR A 130 -11.69 -10.88 -10.41
N LEU A 131 -10.67 -10.04 -10.67
CA LEU A 131 -9.84 -10.13 -11.86
C LEU A 131 -8.58 -10.93 -11.52
N LYS A 132 -8.37 -12.07 -12.18
CA LYS A 132 -7.19 -12.91 -11.99
C LYS A 132 -6.12 -12.53 -13.01
N VAL A 133 -4.91 -12.23 -12.53
CA VAL A 133 -3.78 -11.72 -13.30
C VAL A 133 -2.53 -12.54 -12.95
N GLU A 134 -1.67 -12.77 -13.93
CA GLU A 134 -0.37 -13.39 -13.70
C GLU A 134 0.65 -12.40 -13.11
N ALA A 135 1.54 -12.89 -12.26
CA ALA A 135 2.61 -12.10 -11.66
C ALA A 135 3.92 -12.87 -11.56
N GLU A 136 5.02 -12.11 -11.60
CA GLU A 136 6.39 -12.61 -11.51
C GLU A 136 6.99 -12.27 -10.16
N ILE A 137 7.77 -13.20 -9.58
CA ILE A 137 8.50 -12.97 -8.33
C ILE A 137 9.77 -12.16 -8.65
N VAL A 138 9.80 -10.91 -8.18
CA VAL A 138 10.91 -9.97 -8.41
C VAL A 138 12.04 -10.24 -7.42
N LEU A 139 11.72 -10.28 -6.13
CA LEU A 139 12.65 -10.56 -5.05
C LEU A 139 11.92 -11.10 -3.83
N TYR A 140 12.66 -11.71 -2.92
CA TYR A 140 12.16 -12.14 -1.63
C TYR A 140 13.30 -12.17 -0.60
N ASN A 141 12.92 -12.11 0.68
CA ASN A 141 13.77 -12.38 1.84
C ASN A 141 13.05 -13.44 2.69
N GLU A 142 13.66 -14.60 2.85
CA GLU A 142 13.13 -15.71 3.64
C GLU A 142 13.15 -15.40 5.14
N ASP A 143 14.21 -14.76 5.64
CA ASP A 143 14.39 -14.47 7.08
C ASP A 143 13.39 -13.45 7.60
N GLU A 144 13.06 -12.45 6.77
CA GLU A 144 12.10 -11.39 7.10
C GLU A 144 10.67 -11.72 6.64
N ASP A 145 10.47 -12.90 6.03
CA ASP A 145 9.21 -13.34 5.45
C ASP A 145 8.57 -12.31 4.49
N MET A 146 9.38 -11.74 3.60
CA MET A 146 8.95 -10.69 2.66
C MET A 146 9.16 -11.11 1.20
N ALA A 147 8.23 -10.74 0.33
CA ALA A 147 8.36 -10.93 -1.11
C ALA A 147 7.74 -9.78 -1.89
N LEU A 148 8.38 -9.43 -3.01
CA LEU A 148 7.89 -8.45 -3.96
C LEU A 148 7.56 -9.18 -5.27
N ILE A 149 6.33 -9.00 -5.75
CA ILE A 149 5.88 -9.55 -7.03
C ILE A 149 5.43 -8.42 -7.96
N LYS A 150 5.60 -8.60 -9.27
CA LYS A 150 5.20 -7.65 -10.32
C LYS A 150 4.08 -8.26 -11.15
N LEU A 151 2.98 -7.52 -11.35
CA LEU A 151 1.92 -7.95 -12.26
C LEU A 151 2.41 -7.91 -13.72
N ARG A 152 1.98 -8.89 -14.52
CA ARG A 152 2.18 -8.89 -15.97
C ARG A 152 1.17 -8.03 -16.73
N SER A 153 0.06 -7.65 -16.09
CA SER A 153 -0.92 -6.75 -16.69
C SER A 153 -0.30 -5.36 -16.91
N GLU A 154 -0.62 -4.79 -18.06
CA GLU A 154 -0.21 -3.43 -18.46
C GLU A 154 -1.24 -2.38 -18.01
N GLU A 155 -2.32 -2.79 -17.31
CA GLU A 155 -3.33 -1.89 -16.75
C GLU A 155 -2.89 -1.31 -15.40
N GLN A 156 -3.12 -0.01 -15.22
CA GLN A 156 -2.84 0.65 -13.95
C GLN A 156 -3.87 0.24 -12.90
N ALA A 157 -3.39 -0.12 -11.71
CA ALA A 157 -4.26 -0.44 -10.58
C ALA A 157 -4.95 0.84 -10.08
N GLN A 158 -6.25 0.74 -9.83
CA GLN A 158 -7.07 1.86 -9.37
C GLN A 158 -6.69 2.30 -7.94
N TYR A 159 -6.35 1.34 -7.08
CA TYR A 159 -6.05 1.59 -5.66
C TYR A 159 -4.65 1.08 -5.33
N VAL A 160 -3.86 1.95 -4.68
CA VAL A 160 -2.49 1.68 -4.25
C VAL A 160 -2.37 2.08 -2.79
N ALA A 161 -1.78 1.22 -1.98
CA ALA A 161 -1.60 1.48 -0.55
C ALA A 161 -0.64 2.65 -0.31
N LYS A 162 -1.01 3.53 0.61
CA LYS A 162 -0.15 4.63 1.05
C LYS A 162 0.81 4.12 2.13
N LEU A 163 2.08 3.98 1.76
CA LEU A 163 3.14 3.66 2.72
C LEU A 163 3.61 4.94 3.42
N PHE A 164 3.73 4.89 4.75
CA PHE A 164 4.26 5.99 5.54
C PHE A 164 5.78 5.87 5.61
N VAL A 165 6.48 6.82 5.00
CA VAL A 165 7.92 6.94 5.15
C VAL A 165 8.21 7.75 6.40
N SER A 166 8.96 7.18 7.34
CA SER A 166 9.57 7.95 8.43
C SER A 166 10.80 8.65 7.86
N ASN A 167 10.81 9.98 7.84
CA ASN A 167 11.99 10.77 7.41
C ASN A 167 13.13 10.75 8.46
N ASN A 168 13.15 9.80 9.39
CA ASN A 168 14.09 9.74 10.52
C ASN A 168 15.21 8.71 10.30
N TYR A 169 15.83 8.71 9.13
CA TYR A 169 17.09 8.00 8.92
C TYR A 169 18.22 9.04 8.85
N ASN A 170 18.79 9.34 10.03
CA ASN A 170 20.09 10.01 10.19
C ASN A 170 21.18 8.96 10.32
#